data_AF-A0A4Q9R7J0-F1
#
_entry.id   AF-A0A4Q9R7J0-F1
#
_cell.length_a   1.000
_cell.length_b   1.000
_cell.length_c   1.000
_cell.angle_alpha   90.00
_cell.angle_beta   90.00
_cell.angle_gamma   90.00
#
_symmetry.space_group_name_H-M   'P 1'
#
loop_
_entity.id
_entity.type
_entity.pdbx_description
1 polymer ?
#
loop_
_entity_poly.entity_id
_entity_poly.type
_entity_poly.pdbx_seq_one_letter_code
_entity_poly.pdbx_strand_id
1 'polypeptide(L)'
;MIWHLGIFLFSLAGFAALALAMERHCKHLLRRSLPPPWPALLYWSGWALLAVALALALLAPPWRWSMGLVVWLGWLSLAAAGLAFYFPWWPWQPPAAAVSRKGANARVKPVATGPAAPARGGLRSVIRLATSVALVGLPLATLALIASTPEKPLLRADAVRGKVGPWDFTFAEADDKLPTLAAFGTHMKLYQVRFCDACDQEIRNAYLRLRKPRSRRGAGIVFDGSHWNREVEINLPRNTRADDELWLTVEGKDGSVHQASIPLAAASPAFSTWLRTHGGEASKRP
;
A
#
# COMPACT_ATOMS: atom_id res chain seq x y z
N MET A 1 -5.46 12.08 -19.19
CA MET A 1 -4.19 12.00 -19.94
C MET A 1 -3.53 13.37 -20.16
N ILE A 2 -4.24 14.36 -20.73
CA ILE A 2 -3.69 15.71 -21.00
C ILE A 2 -3.11 16.39 -19.74
N TRP A 3 -3.78 16.26 -18.60
CA TRP A 3 -3.32 16.84 -17.33
C TRP A 3 -1.98 16.28 -16.83
N HIS A 4 -1.76 14.96 -16.96
CA HIS A 4 -0.48 14.34 -16.56
C HIS A 4 0.67 14.80 -17.46
N LEU A 5 0.42 14.87 -18.78
CA LEU A 5 1.39 15.40 -19.74
C LEU A 5 1.73 16.85 -19.44
N GLY A 6 0.73 17.67 -19.12
CA GLY A 6 0.94 19.06 -18.69
C GLY A 6 1.83 19.16 -17.46
N ILE A 7 1.47 18.46 -16.37
CA ILE A 7 2.24 18.50 -15.11
C ILE A 7 3.68 18.05 -15.33
N PHE A 8 3.90 16.98 -16.11
CA PHE A 8 5.24 16.49 -16.42
C PHE A 8 6.06 17.49 -17.23
N LEU A 9 5.50 18.07 -18.30
CA LEU A 9 6.20 19.03 -19.16
C LEU A 9 6.57 20.31 -18.39
N PHE A 10 5.66 20.84 -17.56
CA PHE A 10 5.95 22.00 -16.72
C PHE A 10 6.99 21.70 -15.64
N SER A 11 6.97 20.50 -15.06
CA SER A 11 7.99 20.07 -14.08
C SER A 11 9.37 19.93 -14.74
N LEU A 12 9.42 19.32 -15.93
CA LEU A 12 10.64 19.16 -16.72
C LEU A 12 11.21 20.52 -17.14
N ALA A 13 10.36 21.43 -17.62
CA ALA A 13 10.74 22.79 -17.99
C ALA A 13 11.25 23.59 -16.77
N GLY A 14 10.60 23.43 -15.61
CA GLY A 14 11.02 24.07 -14.35
C GLY A 14 12.40 23.59 -13.89
N PHE A 15 12.65 22.28 -13.92
CA PHE A 15 13.98 21.73 -13.61
C PHE A 15 15.05 22.11 -14.64
N ALA A 16 14.71 22.15 -15.93
CA ALA A 16 15.63 22.60 -16.97
C ALA A 16 16.01 24.07 -16.76
N ALA A 17 15.04 24.95 -16.43
CA ALA A 17 15.27 26.36 -16.14
C ALA A 17 16.16 26.55 -14.90
N LEU A 18 15.90 25.81 -13.81
CA LEU A 18 16.74 25.82 -12.60
C LEU A 18 18.16 25.28 -12.86
N ALA A 19 18.29 24.24 -13.69
CA ALA A 19 19.59 23.72 -14.10
C ALA A 19 20.38 24.75 -14.93
N LEU A 20 19.72 25.51 -15.81
CA LEU A 20 20.33 26.59 -16.58
C LEU A 20 20.65 27.83 -15.74
N ALA A 21 19.94 28.06 -14.63
CA ALA A 21 20.24 29.13 -13.68
C ALA A 21 21.55 28.88 -12.91
N MET A 22 21.94 27.61 -12.72
CA MET A 22 23.19 27.25 -12.04
C MET A 22 24.38 27.47 -12.98
N GLU A 23 25.28 28.41 -12.65
CA GLU A 23 26.45 28.78 -13.48
C GLU A 23 27.32 27.58 -13.91
N ARG A 24 27.43 26.57 -13.04
CA ARG A 24 28.20 25.35 -13.29
C ARG A 24 27.58 24.44 -14.36
N HIS A 25 26.25 24.38 -14.42
CA HIS A 25 25.51 23.54 -15.37
C HIS A 25 25.18 24.28 -16.67
N CYS A 26 24.97 25.60 -16.59
CA CYS A 26 24.78 26.46 -17.75
C CYS A 26 25.97 26.43 -18.73
N LYS A 27 27.20 26.47 -18.21
CA LYS A 27 28.42 26.35 -19.03
C LYS A 27 28.53 25.00 -19.73
N HIS A 28 28.01 23.92 -19.11
CA HIS A 28 27.98 22.58 -19.70
C HIS A 28 26.86 22.38 -20.73
N LEU A 29 25.69 22.97 -20.51
CA LEU A 29 24.53 22.81 -21.39
C LEU A 29 24.54 23.77 -22.59
N LEU A 30 24.93 25.04 -22.39
CA LEU A 30 24.79 26.11 -23.40
C LEU A 30 26.12 26.58 -24.01
N ARG A 31 27.27 26.10 -23.50
CA ARG A 31 28.63 26.56 -23.91
C ARG A 31 28.85 28.09 -23.82
N ARG A 32 27.93 28.84 -23.21
CA ARG A 32 27.97 30.30 -23.06
C ARG A 32 27.72 30.66 -21.60
N SER A 33 28.38 31.73 -21.13
CA SER A 33 28.04 32.36 -19.84
C SER A 33 26.93 33.37 -20.10
N LEU A 34 25.76 33.19 -19.49
CA LEU A 34 24.71 34.19 -19.58
C LEU A 34 25.10 35.42 -18.72
N PRO A 35 25.00 36.65 -19.25
CA PRO A 35 25.23 37.85 -18.46
C PRO A 35 24.10 38.06 -17.44
N PRO A 36 24.36 38.68 -16.27
CA PRO A 36 23.30 39.17 -15.39
C PRO A 36 22.38 40.13 -16.18
N PRO A 37 21.04 40.03 -16.10
CA PRO A 37 20.21 39.40 -15.06
C PRO A 37 19.64 38.01 -15.41
N TRP A 38 20.07 37.40 -16.52
CA TRP A 38 19.41 36.19 -17.06
C TRP A 38 19.41 34.96 -16.14
N PRO A 39 20.47 34.65 -15.36
CA PRO A 39 20.42 33.54 -14.41
C PRO A 39 19.36 33.73 -13.31
N ALA A 40 19.16 34.98 -12.86
CA ALA A 40 18.13 35.31 -11.88
C ALA A 40 16.72 35.15 -12.49
N LEU A 41 16.51 35.59 -13.73
CA LEU A 41 15.25 35.40 -14.45
C LEU A 41 14.94 33.91 -14.66
N LEU A 42 15.93 33.08 -15.01
CA LEU A 42 15.77 31.63 -15.16
C LEU A 42 15.48 30.91 -13.84
N TYR A 43 16.06 31.40 -12.75
CA TYR A 43 15.79 30.87 -11.42
C TYR A 43 14.34 31.12 -11.01
N TRP A 44 13.88 32.36 -11.12
CA TRP A 44 12.50 32.74 -10.79
C TRP A 44 11.49 32.10 -11.75
N SER A 45 11.80 31.99 -13.04
CA SER A 45 10.91 31.32 -14.00
C SER A 45 10.81 29.82 -13.73
N GLY A 46 11.90 29.16 -13.32
CA GLY A 46 11.89 27.74 -12.93
C GLY A 46 10.98 27.47 -11.73
N TRP A 47 11.07 28.30 -10.69
CA TRP A 47 10.14 28.24 -9.54
C TRP A 47 8.70 28.55 -9.94
N ALA A 48 8.48 29.55 -10.80
CA ALA A 48 7.14 29.87 -11.29
C ALA A 48 6.52 28.72 -12.09
N LEU A 49 7.29 28.04 -12.94
CA LEU A 49 6.85 26.87 -13.72
C LEU A 49 6.50 25.68 -12.80
N LEU A 50 7.27 25.45 -11.74
CA LEU A 50 6.95 24.42 -10.74
C LEU A 50 5.68 24.75 -9.94
N ALA A 51 5.47 26.03 -9.61
CA ALA A 51 4.25 26.50 -8.96
C ALA A 51 3.01 26.36 -9.88
N VAL A 52 3.16 26.63 -11.18
CA VAL A 52 2.11 26.39 -12.19
C VAL A 52 1.82 24.88 -12.32
N ALA A 53 2.84 24.03 -12.31
CA ALA A 53 2.67 22.57 -12.32
C ALA A 53 1.88 22.08 -11.08
N LEU A 54 2.16 22.67 -9.91
CA LEU A 54 1.42 22.39 -8.66
C LEU A 54 -0.03 22.86 -8.75
N ALA A 55 -0.27 24.08 -9.24
CA ALA A 55 -1.62 24.61 -9.42
C ALA A 55 -2.45 23.75 -10.38
N LEU A 56 -1.86 23.29 -11.50
CA LEU A 56 -2.51 22.38 -12.43
C LEU A 56 -2.83 21.01 -11.80
N ALA A 57 -1.98 20.51 -10.90
CA ALA A 57 -2.21 19.26 -10.19
C ALA A 57 -3.33 19.37 -9.14
N LEU A 58 -3.48 20.54 -8.50
CA LEU A 58 -4.52 20.78 -7.49
C LEU A 58 -5.88 21.16 -8.11
N LEU A 59 -5.88 21.85 -9.25
CA LEU A 59 -7.08 22.32 -9.95
C LEU A 59 -7.64 21.29 -10.94
N ALA A 60 -6.96 20.15 -11.13
CA ALA A 60 -7.41 19.11 -12.06
C ALA A 60 -8.75 18.51 -11.59
N PRO A 61 -9.81 18.52 -12.43
CA PRO A 61 -11.15 18.03 -12.07
C PRO A 61 -11.24 16.61 -11.49
N PRO A 62 -10.44 15.61 -11.96
CA PRO A 62 -10.52 14.27 -11.39
C PRO A 62 -9.90 14.20 -9.99
N TRP A 63 -8.91 15.04 -9.70
CA TRP A 63 -8.06 14.95 -8.51
C TRP A 63 -8.14 16.26 -7.73
N ARG A 64 -9.13 16.32 -6.83
CA ARG A 64 -9.20 17.34 -5.78
C ARG A 64 -7.96 17.24 -4.86
N TRP A 65 -7.86 18.16 -3.89
CA TRP A 65 -6.71 18.36 -2.99
C TRP A 65 -6.07 17.08 -2.40
N SER A 66 -6.84 16.00 -2.23
CA SER A 66 -6.36 14.74 -1.66
C SER A 66 -5.29 14.02 -2.50
N MET A 67 -5.38 14.07 -3.84
CA MET A 67 -4.46 13.32 -4.72
C MET A 67 -3.53 14.22 -5.52
N GLY A 68 -3.86 15.51 -5.69
CA GLY A 68 -3.06 16.43 -6.50
C GLY A 68 -1.60 16.55 -6.05
N LEU A 69 -1.35 16.57 -4.73
CA LEU A 69 -0.01 16.75 -4.16
C LEU A 69 0.88 15.51 -4.34
N VAL A 70 0.32 14.32 -4.14
CA VAL A 70 1.03 13.03 -4.37
C VAL A 70 1.43 12.90 -5.83
N VAL A 71 0.56 13.34 -6.72
CA VAL A 71 0.73 13.22 -8.16
C VAL A 71 1.77 14.18 -8.67
N TRP A 72 1.70 15.43 -8.19
CA TRP A 72 2.71 16.42 -8.45
C TRP A 72 4.09 15.94 -7.99
N LEU A 73 4.21 15.39 -6.77
CA LEU A 73 5.46 14.80 -6.28
C LEU A 73 5.96 13.65 -7.16
N GLY A 74 5.06 12.74 -7.58
CA GLY A 74 5.43 11.62 -8.45
C GLY A 74 6.01 12.07 -9.80
N TRP A 75 5.35 13.02 -10.48
CA TRP A 75 5.83 13.55 -11.75
C TRP A 75 7.07 14.44 -11.60
N LEU A 76 7.18 15.16 -10.49
CA LEU A 76 8.36 15.97 -10.13
C LEU A 76 9.59 15.08 -9.94
N SER A 77 9.46 13.98 -9.20
CA SER A 77 10.54 12.99 -9.05
C SER A 77 10.93 12.34 -10.38
N LEU A 78 9.94 12.00 -11.23
CA LEU A 78 10.20 11.40 -12.53
C LEU A 78 10.94 12.36 -13.48
N ALA A 79 10.55 13.63 -13.50
CA ALA A 79 11.22 14.67 -14.30
C ALA A 79 12.65 14.93 -13.81
N ALA A 80 12.86 15.03 -12.49
CA ALA A 80 14.18 15.21 -11.91
C ALA A 80 15.09 14.01 -12.18
N ALA A 81 14.59 12.78 -11.99
CA ALA A 81 15.32 11.56 -12.29
C ALA A 81 15.66 11.47 -13.79
N GLY A 82 14.68 11.70 -14.66
CA GLY A 82 14.89 11.72 -16.11
C GLY A 82 16.00 12.68 -16.52
N LEU A 83 15.99 13.91 -15.99
CA LEU A 83 17.04 14.89 -16.25
C LEU A 83 18.41 14.44 -15.69
N ALA A 84 18.44 13.91 -14.47
CA ALA A 84 19.67 13.44 -13.82
C ALA A 84 20.29 12.22 -14.52
N PHE A 85 19.49 11.29 -15.05
CA PHE A 85 19.95 10.13 -15.80
C PHE A 85 20.29 10.44 -17.25
N TYR A 86 19.65 11.45 -17.85
CA TYR A 86 19.98 11.91 -19.19
C TYR A 86 21.30 12.69 -19.23
N PHE A 87 21.64 13.43 -18.17
CA PHE A 87 22.84 14.25 -18.09
C PHE A 87 24.17 13.48 -18.32
N PRO A 88 24.35 12.25 -17.81
CA PRO A 88 25.46 11.36 -18.16
C PRO A 88 25.62 11.00 -19.65
N TRP A 89 24.54 11.00 -20.42
CA TRP A 89 24.55 10.61 -21.84
C TRP A 89 24.63 11.82 -22.78
N TRP A 90 24.86 13.02 -22.24
CA TRP A 90 24.89 14.24 -23.02
C TRP A 90 26.12 14.26 -23.97
N PRO A 91 25.93 14.55 -25.28
CA PRO A 91 26.97 14.38 -26.30
C PRO A 91 28.22 15.25 -26.15
N TRP A 92 28.21 16.25 -25.25
CA TRP A 92 29.31 17.20 -25.04
C TRP A 92 30.01 17.07 -23.69
N GLN A 93 29.97 15.90 -23.05
CA GLN A 93 30.83 15.66 -21.89
C GLN A 93 32.31 15.70 -22.33
N PRO A 94 33.15 16.60 -21.79
CA PRO A 94 34.57 16.52 -22.04
C PRO A 94 35.08 15.17 -21.48
N PRO A 95 35.89 14.39 -22.24
CA PRO A 95 36.52 13.21 -21.69
C PRO A 95 37.27 13.63 -20.43
N ALA A 96 37.01 12.94 -19.32
CA ALA A 96 37.45 13.33 -17.98
C ALA A 96 38.92 13.77 -18.00
N ALA A 97 39.14 15.08 -18.02
CA ALA A 97 40.47 15.64 -18.09
C ALA A 97 41.20 15.19 -16.83
N ALA A 98 42.27 14.42 -17.02
CA ALA A 98 43.20 14.05 -15.98
C ALA A 98 43.54 15.29 -15.17
N VAL A 99 43.39 15.18 -13.85
CA VAL A 99 43.67 16.22 -12.86
C VAL A 99 45.01 16.87 -13.20
N SER A 100 44.97 18.07 -13.77
CA SER A 100 46.16 18.89 -14.02
C SER A 100 46.59 19.48 -12.69
N ARG A 101 47.48 18.78 -11.99
CA ARG A 101 48.25 19.35 -10.88
C ARG A 101 49.44 20.06 -11.51
N LYS A 102 49.32 21.37 -11.76
CA LYS A 102 50.43 22.20 -12.25
C LYS A 102 50.99 23.08 -11.12
N GLY A 103 52.31 22.93 -10.89
CA GLY A 103 53.19 23.75 -10.04
C GLY A 103 53.74 22.96 -8.85
N ALA A 104 55.05 22.74 -8.65
CA ALA A 104 56.26 23.30 -9.25
C ALA A 104 57.48 22.37 -9.04
N ASN A 105 58.34 22.30 -10.07
CA ASN A 105 59.78 21.98 -10.13
C ASN A 105 60.49 21.18 -9.00
N ALA A 106 61.04 20.00 -9.35
CA ALA A 106 62.45 19.66 -9.11
C ALA A 106 62.87 18.45 -10.00
N ARG A 107 64.03 18.57 -10.64
CA ARG A 107 64.63 17.58 -11.57
C ARG A 107 64.99 16.26 -10.87
N VAL A 108 64.66 15.11 -11.47
CA VAL A 108 65.48 13.87 -11.46
C VAL A 108 65.20 13.04 -12.73
N LYS A 109 66.26 12.42 -13.30
CA LYS A 109 66.34 11.56 -14.49
C LYS A 109 65.54 10.23 -14.37
N PRO A 110 65.25 9.52 -15.50
CA PRO A 110 64.31 8.41 -15.54
C PRO A 110 64.93 7.09 -15.06
N VAL A 111 64.15 6.26 -14.36
CA VAL A 111 64.45 4.85 -14.09
C VAL A 111 63.26 3.99 -14.53
N ALA A 112 63.61 2.82 -15.06
CA ALA A 112 62.82 1.93 -15.90
C ALA A 112 61.57 1.29 -15.25
N THR A 113 60.61 1.03 -16.15
CA THR A 113 59.69 -0.11 -16.31
C THR A 113 59.29 -0.95 -15.08
N GLY A 114 57.98 -0.97 -14.81
CA GLY A 114 57.26 -2.03 -14.08
C GLY A 114 55.84 -2.18 -14.63
N PRO A 115 55.26 -3.40 -14.70
CA PRO A 115 54.06 -3.67 -15.48
C PRO A 115 52.77 -3.16 -14.82
N ALA A 116 51.75 -3.01 -15.67
CA ALA A 116 50.42 -2.49 -15.38
C ALA A 116 49.71 -3.23 -14.22
N ALA A 117 49.13 -2.47 -13.30
CA ALA A 117 48.11 -2.95 -12.36
C ALA A 117 46.72 -2.94 -13.04
N PRO A 118 45.88 -3.98 -12.89
CA PRO A 118 44.62 -4.05 -13.61
C PRO A 118 43.50 -3.24 -12.93
N ALA A 119 42.75 -2.57 -13.82
CA ALA A 119 41.30 -2.32 -13.81
C ALA A 119 40.62 -1.78 -12.54
N ARG A 120 40.45 -0.46 -12.47
CA ARG A 120 39.41 0.23 -11.67
C ARG A 120 38.01 0.10 -12.31
N GLY A 121 37.55 -1.13 -12.56
CA GLY A 121 36.26 -1.43 -13.22
C GLY A 121 35.09 -1.78 -12.29
N GLY A 122 35.34 -2.08 -11.01
CA GLY A 122 34.37 -2.81 -10.18
C GLY A 122 33.19 -2.00 -9.63
N LEU A 123 33.36 -0.73 -9.28
CA LEU A 123 32.31 -0.01 -8.53
C LEU A 123 31.10 0.36 -9.39
N ARG A 124 31.32 0.68 -10.68
CA ARG A 124 30.25 1.10 -11.61
C ARG A 124 29.40 -0.07 -12.09
N SER A 125 29.98 -1.26 -12.25
CA SER A 125 29.23 -2.47 -12.60
C SER A 125 28.41 -2.97 -11.41
N VAL A 126 28.96 -2.89 -10.18
CA VAL A 126 28.23 -3.25 -8.95
C VAL A 126 27.04 -2.32 -8.71
N ILE A 127 27.20 -1.00 -8.88
CA ILE A 127 26.09 -0.05 -8.73
C ILE A 127 25.01 -0.28 -9.79
N ARG A 128 25.39 -0.50 -11.06
CA ARG A 128 24.42 -0.79 -12.14
C ARG A 128 23.64 -2.07 -11.88
N LEU A 129 24.32 -3.14 -11.45
CA LEU A 129 23.67 -4.40 -11.11
C LEU A 129 22.72 -4.22 -9.91
N ALA A 130 23.14 -3.49 -8.88
CA ALA A 130 22.30 -3.20 -7.72
C ALA A 130 21.04 -2.40 -8.09
N THR A 131 21.15 -1.39 -8.95
CA THR A 131 19.97 -0.63 -9.44
C THR A 131 19.04 -1.48 -10.30
N SER A 132 19.56 -2.33 -11.19
CA SER A 132 18.71 -3.22 -12.01
C SER A 132 18.02 -4.29 -11.16
N VAL A 133 18.73 -4.84 -10.16
CA VAL A 133 18.15 -5.78 -9.19
C VAL A 133 17.09 -5.10 -8.33
N ALA A 134 17.26 -3.84 -7.93
CA ALA A 134 16.23 -3.10 -7.23
C ALA A 134 15.02 -2.79 -8.11
N LEU A 135 15.23 -2.38 -9.37
CA LEU A 135 14.16 -2.01 -10.31
C LEU A 135 13.24 -3.20 -10.68
N VAL A 136 13.78 -4.42 -10.68
CA VAL A 136 13.04 -5.65 -11.02
C VAL A 136 12.69 -6.48 -9.79
N GLY A 137 13.59 -6.56 -8.82
CA GLY A 137 13.41 -7.30 -7.58
C GLY A 137 12.37 -6.68 -6.66
N LEU A 138 12.28 -5.35 -6.59
CA LEU A 138 11.26 -4.68 -5.79
C LEU A 138 9.84 -4.93 -6.33
N PRO A 139 9.52 -4.73 -7.62
CA PRO A 139 8.19 -5.04 -8.14
C PRO A 139 7.87 -6.54 -8.05
N LEU A 140 8.83 -7.43 -8.31
CA LEU A 140 8.61 -8.87 -8.14
C LEU A 140 8.34 -9.24 -6.67
N ALA A 141 9.06 -8.63 -5.72
CA ALA A 141 8.78 -8.82 -4.29
C ALA A 141 7.39 -8.29 -3.92
N THR A 142 6.96 -7.15 -4.46
CA THR A 142 5.60 -6.64 -4.23
C THR A 142 4.52 -7.53 -4.85
N LEU A 143 4.76 -8.08 -6.04
CA LEU A 143 3.85 -9.02 -6.68
C LEU A 143 3.77 -10.33 -5.89
N ALA A 144 4.90 -10.83 -5.39
CA ALA A 144 4.94 -12.00 -4.51
C ALA A 144 4.20 -11.73 -3.19
N LEU A 145 4.36 -10.55 -2.59
CA LEU A 145 3.63 -10.13 -1.40
C LEU A 145 2.12 -10.08 -1.67
N ILE A 146 1.68 -9.47 -2.77
CA ILE A 146 0.26 -9.42 -3.15
C ILE A 146 -0.29 -10.83 -3.41
N ALA A 147 0.46 -11.67 -4.12
CA ALA A 147 0.06 -13.06 -4.37
C ALA A 147 -0.03 -13.90 -3.07
N SER A 148 0.75 -13.54 -2.04
CA SER A 148 0.67 -14.16 -0.72
C SER A 148 -0.41 -13.57 0.20
N THR A 149 -1.14 -12.54 -0.22
CA THR A 149 -2.20 -11.96 0.63
C THR A 149 -3.39 -12.91 0.69
N PRO A 150 -3.88 -13.26 1.90
CA PRO A 150 -5.05 -14.11 2.04
C PRO A 150 -6.27 -13.41 1.46
N GLU A 151 -7.16 -14.18 0.83
CA GLU A 151 -8.43 -13.68 0.33
C GLU A 151 -9.25 -13.05 1.46
N LYS A 152 -9.95 -11.94 1.17
CA LYS A 152 -10.82 -11.32 2.17
C LYS A 152 -11.89 -12.32 2.61
N PRO A 153 -12.15 -12.47 3.92
CA PRO A 153 -13.04 -13.51 4.45
C PRO A 153 -14.40 -13.60 3.77
N LEU A 154 -15.01 -12.44 3.51
CA LEU A 154 -16.33 -12.32 2.90
C LEU A 154 -16.37 -12.64 1.39
N LEU A 155 -15.22 -12.74 0.73
CA LEU A 155 -15.10 -13.07 -0.69
C LEU A 155 -14.74 -14.54 -0.93
N ARG A 156 -14.37 -15.27 0.13
CA ARG A 156 -14.01 -16.68 0.03
C ARG A 156 -15.21 -17.53 -0.40
N ALA A 157 -14.92 -18.68 -1.00
CA ALA A 157 -15.94 -19.60 -1.49
C ALA A 157 -16.78 -20.26 -0.37
N ASP A 158 -16.25 -20.32 0.84
CA ASP A 158 -16.89 -20.88 2.04
C ASP A 158 -17.76 -19.85 2.78
N ALA A 159 -17.79 -18.59 2.34
CA ALA A 159 -18.63 -17.56 2.95
C ALA A 159 -20.12 -17.91 2.82
N VAL A 160 -20.80 -17.97 3.96
CA VAL A 160 -22.23 -18.29 4.05
C VAL A 160 -23.05 -17.12 3.55
N ARG A 161 -23.93 -17.37 2.58
CA ARG A 161 -24.87 -16.36 2.06
C ARG A 161 -26.29 -16.71 2.45
N GLY A 162 -27.07 -15.71 2.83
CA GLY A 162 -28.44 -15.91 3.26
C GLY A 162 -29.21 -14.61 3.40
N LYS A 163 -30.43 -14.73 3.93
CA LYS A 163 -31.31 -13.60 4.27
C LYS A 163 -31.66 -13.62 5.75
N VAL A 164 -31.74 -12.44 6.35
CA VAL A 164 -32.24 -12.23 7.71
C VAL A 164 -33.36 -11.21 7.65
N GLY A 165 -34.59 -11.70 7.64
CA GLY A 165 -35.75 -10.87 7.32
C GLY A 165 -35.65 -10.34 5.87
N PRO A 166 -35.74 -9.01 5.65
CA PRO A 166 -35.66 -8.43 4.31
C PRO A 166 -34.22 -8.27 3.79
N TRP A 167 -33.19 -8.41 4.64
CA TRP A 167 -31.81 -8.08 4.28
C TRP A 167 -30.99 -9.29 3.88
N ASP A 168 -30.30 -9.19 2.74
CA ASP A 168 -29.28 -10.15 2.32
C ASP A 168 -27.98 -9.95 3.11
N PHE A 169 -27.34 -11.05 3.47
CA PHE A 169 -26.05 -11.05 4.14
C PHE A 169 -25.09 -12.10 3.59
N THR A 170 -23.80 -11.81 3.70
CA THR A 170 -22.68 -12.73 3.56
C THR A 170 -21.95 -12.79 4.89
N PHE A 171 -21.63 -13.98 5.37
CA PHE A 171 -21.05 -14.20 6.68
C PHE A 171 -19.86 -15.15 6.58
N ALA A 172 -18.76 -14.84 7.27
CA ALA A 172 -17.57 -15.67 7.28
C ALA A 172 -16.80 -15.49 8.59
N GLU A 173 -16.01 -16.50 8.98
CA GLU A 173 -14.98 -16.32 10.00
C GLU A 173 -13.84 -15.44 9.48
N ALA A 174 -13.23 -14.61 10.33
CA ALA A 174 -12.22 -13.64 9.89
C ALA A 174 -10.88 -14.26 9.45
N ASP A 175 -10.57 -15.46 9.94
CA ASP A 175 -9.43 -16.27 9.52
C ASP A 175 -9.74 -17.75 9.62
N ASP A 176 -8.94 -18.61 8.96
CA ASP A 176 -9.06 -20.07 9.02
C ASP A 176 -8.35 -20.69 10.23
N LYS A 177 -7.94 -19.87 11.21
CA LYS A 177 -7.20 -20.35 12.39
C LYS A 177 -8.16 -20.92 13.42
N LEU A 178 -7.67 -21.80 14.29
CA LEU A 178 -8.46 -22.23 15.45
C LEU A 178 -8.73 -21.04 16.38
N PRO A 179 -9.83 -21.07 17.16
CA PRO A 179 -10.14 -20.03 18.12
C PRO A 179 -8.99 -19.76 19.08
N THR A 180 -8.70 -18.48 19.27
CA THR A 180 -7.61 -18.06 20.15
C THR A 180 -8.04 -18.25 21.60
N LEU A 181 -7.15 -18.78 22.44
CA LEU A 181 -7.37 -18.88 23.88
C LEU A 181 -7.22 -17.49 24.50
N ALA A 182 -8.33 -16.91 24.96
CA ALA A 182 -8.31 -15.69 25.74
C ALA A 182 -8.03 -15.97 27.22
N ALA A 183 -7.91 -14.88 28.00
CA ALA A 183 -7.80 -14.97 29.46
C ALA A 183 -8.96 -15.82 30.04
N PHE A 184 -8.68 -16.54 31.13
CA PHE A 184 -9.63 -17.43 31.81
C PHE A 184 -10.09 -18.66 31.00
N GLY A 185 -9.36 -19.05 29.95
CA GLY A 185 -9.57 -20.32 29.26
C GLY A 185 -10.88 -20.37 28.46
N THR A 186 -11.30 -19.22 27.94
CA THR A 186 -12.41 -19.08 27.00
C THR A 186 -11.84 -18.96 25.58
N HIS A 187 -12.38 -19.72 24.65
CA HIS A 187 -12.00 -19.59 23.25
C HIS A 187 -12.73 -18.40 22.63
N MET A 188 -12.02 -17.57 21.88
CA MET A 188 -12.60 -16.45 21.16
C MET A 188 -12.40 -16.64 19.66
N LYS A 189 -13.42 -16.26 18.89
CA LYS A 189 -13.37 -16.32 17.43
C LYS A 189 -14.01 -15.07 16.84
N LEU A 190 -13.31 -14.50 15.87
CA LEU A 190 -13.73 -13.32 15.14
C LEU A 190 -14.51 -13.73 13.89
N TYR A 191 -15.65 -13.10 13.69
CA TYR A 191 -16.52 -13.28 12.53
C TYR A 191 -16.78 -11.95 11.86
N GLN A 192 -17.04 -11.99 10.56
CA GLN A 192 -17.43 -10.84 9.75
C GLN A 192 -18.78 -11.10 9.09
N VAL A 193 -19.57 -10.04 9.01
CA VAL A 193 -20.81 -10.00 8.24
C VAL A 193 -20.75 -8.85 7.25
N ARG A 194 -21.23 -9.11 6.04
CA ARG A 194 -21.54 -8.11 5.05
C ARG A 194 -23.02 -8.06 4.75
N PHE A 195 -23.66 -6.92 4.89
CA PHE A 195 -25.02 -6.69 4.39
C PHE A 195 -25.00 -6.12 2.97
N CYS A 196 -26.13 -6.20 2.26
CA CYS A 196 -26.25 -5.53 0.96
C CYS A 196 -26.13 -4.00 1.12
N ASP A 197 -25.59 -3.32 0.11
CA ASP A 197 -25.27 -1.89 0.19
C ASP A 197 -26.52 -1.02 0.50
N ALA A 198 -27.70 -1.41 -0.03
CA ALA A 198 -28.97 -0.74 0.27
C ALA A 198 -29.51 -1.11 1.68
N CYS A 199 -29.38 -2.37 2.06
CA CYS A 199 -29.84 -2.94 3.33
C CYS A 199 -29.19 -2.25 4.54
N ASP A 200 -27.90 -1.96 4.43
CA ASP A 200 -27.11 -1.36 5.52
C ASP A 200 -27.71 -0.04 6.03
N GLN A 201 -28.37 0.71 5.15
CA GLN A 201 -29.03 1.98 5.50
C GLN A 201 -30.27 1.80 6.37
N GLU A 202 -30.87 0.61 6.38
CA GLU A 202 -32.06 0.29 7.16
C GLU A 202 -31.71 -0.39 8.48
N ILE A 203 -30.49 -0.89 8.63
CA ILE A 203 -30.06 -1.66 9.80
C ILE A 203 -29.54 -0.70 10.88
N ARG A 204 -30.06 -0.84 12.09
CA ARG A 204 -29.58 -0.14 13.28
C ARG A 204 -28.41 -0.89 13.91
N ASN A 205 -28.62 -2.16 14.25
CA ASN A 205 -27.63 -3.01 14.91
C ASN A 205 -27.74 -4.46 14.41
N ALA A 206 -26.62 -5.16 14.42
CA ALA A 206 -26.58 -6.61 14.24
C ALA A 206 -25.88 -7.23 15.45
N TYR A 207 -26.31 -8.42 15.86
CA TYR A 207 -25.79 -9.15 17.00
C TYR A 207 -25.51 -10.60 16.62
N LEU A 208 -24.44 -11.17 17.17
CA LEU A 208 -24.10 -12.58 17.00
C LEU A 208 -24.06 -13.29 18.34
N ARG A 209 -24.63 -14.49 18.38
CA ARG A 209 -24.57 -15.38 19.54
C ARG A 209 -24.41 -16.83 19.15
N LEU A 210 -23.64 -17.58 19.94
CA LEU A 210 -23.65 -19.04 19.89
C LEU A 210 -24.95 -19.58 20.52
N ARG A 211 -25.69 -20.38 19.74
CA ARG A 211 -27.03 -20.93 20.02
C ARG A 211 -28.14 -19.87 20.10
N LYS A 212 -29.38 -20.34 19.96
CA LYS A 212 -30.58 -19.50 19.90
C LYS A 212 -30.71 -18.60 21.13
N PRO A 213 -30.83 -17.27 20.95
CA PRO A 213 -31.09 -16.35 22.05
C PRO A 213 -32.50 -16.58 22.63
N ARG A 214 -32.62 -16.58 23.96
CA ARG A 214 -33.90 -16.79 24.66
C ARG A 214 -34.75 -15.51 24.80
N SER A 215 -34.16 -14.35 24.54
CA SER A 215 -34.82 -13.05 24.63
C SER A 215 -34.11 -12.01 23.76
N ARG A 216 -34.79 -10.89 23.46
CA ARG A 216 -34.21 -9.78 22.70
C ARG A 216 -33.00 -9.14 23.42
N ARG A 217 -33.05 -9.03 24.75
CA ARG A 217 -31.91 -8.54 25.57
C ARG A 217 -30.70 -9.47 25.57
N GLY A 218 -30.90 -10.75 25.22
CA GLY A 218 -29.85 -11.75 25.12
C GLY A 218 -29.39 -12.02 23.68
N ALA A 219 -29.65 -11.12 22.73
CA ALA A 219 -29.42 -11.33 21.30
C ALA A 219 -27.97 -11.69 20.93
N GLY A 220 -26.99 -11.25 21.71
CA GLY A 220 -25.58 -11.57 21.49
C GLY A 220 -24.66 -10.39 21.72
N ILE A 221 -23.45 -10.50 21.18
CA ILE A 221 -22.48 -9.40 21.11
C ILE A 221 -22.77 -8.63 19.83
N VAL A 222 -22.73 -7.30 19.90
CA VAL A 222 -22.98 -6.42 18.76
C VAL A 222 -21.82 -6.48 17.78
N PHE A 223 -22.12 -6.45 16.48
CA PHE A 223 -21.10 -6.25 15.45
C PHE A 223 -20.63 -4.79 15.48
N ASP A 224 -19.32 -4.60 15.44
CA ASP A 224 -18.66 -3.30 15.30
C ASP A 224 -18.14 -3.13 13.86
N GLY A 225 -17.89 -1.89 13.44
CA GLY A 225 -17.38 -1.56 12.12
C GLY A 225 -18.22 -0.51 11.39
N SER A 226 -17.67 -0.05 10.26
CA SER A 226 -18.30 0.99 9.45
C SER A 226 -18.99 0.40 8.22
N HIS A 227 -20.19 0.87 7.95
CA HIS A 227 -21.02 0.50 6.79
C HIS A 227 -21.40 -1.00 6.75
N TRP A 228 -21.47 -1.53 5.54
CA TRP A 228 -21.94 -2.87 5.23
C TRP A 228 -21.00 -3.97 5.70
N ASN A 229 -19.72 -3.70 6.00
CA ASN A 229 -18.78 -4.70 6.53
C ASN A 229 -18.60 -4.49 8.04
N ARG A 230 -18.97 -5.49 8.82
CA ARG A 230 -18.91 -5.43 10.29
C ARG A 230 -18.30 -6.69 10.85
N GLU A 231 -17.68 -6.59 12.00
CA GLU A 231 -16.98 -7.69 12.67
C GLU A 231 -17.44 -7.86 14.11
N VAL A 232 -17.34 -9.08 14.62
CA VAL A 232 -17.70 -9.39 16.00
C VAL A 232 -16.82 -10.52 16.51
N GLU A 233 -16.31 -10.34 17.72
CA GLU A 233 -15.61 -11.40 18.43
C GLU A 233 -16.55 -12.02 19.46
N ILE A 234 -16.77 -13.33 19.36
CA ILE A 234 -17.64 -14.04 20.29
C ILE A 234 -16.85 -15.04 21.14
N ASN A 235 -17.33 -15.21 22.38
CA ASN A 235 -16.88 -16.26 23.27
C ASN A 235 -17.50 -17.60 22.85
N LEU A 236 -16.65 -18.60 22.68
CA LEU A 236 -16.98 -19.99 22.43
C LEU A 236 -16.73 -20.78 23.73
N PRO A 237 -17.78 -21.13 24.48
CA PRO A 237 -17.65 -21.88 25.73
C PRO A 237 -17.04 -23.27 25.49
N ARG A 238 -16.46 -23.88 26.52
CA ARG A 238 -15.86 -25.22 26.43
C ARG A 238 -16.85 -26.33 26.02
N ASN A 239 -18.14 -26.12 26.25
CA ASN A 239 -19.20 -27.04 25.86
C ASN A 239 -19.73 -26.80 24.43
N THR A 240 -19.02 -26.02 23.61
CA THR A 240 -19.37 -25.82 22.19
C THR A 240 -19.27 -27.16 21.46
N ARG A 241 -20.28 -27.47 20.66
CA ARG A 241 -20.35 -28.70 19.86
C ARG A 241 -20.30 -28.37 18.37
N ALA A 242 -19.88 -29.33 17.57
CA ALA A 242 -19.74 -29.15 16.12
C ALA A 242 -21.08 -28.96 15.39
N ASP A 243 -22.20 -29.37 16.01
CA ASP A 243 -23.57 -29.21 15.55
C ASP A 243 -24.27 -27.96 16.11
N ASP A 244 -23.57 -27.15 16.91
CA ASP A 244 -24.11 -25.86 17.36
C ASP A 244 -24.35 -24.91 16.17
N GLU A 245 -25.25 -23.94 16.37
CA GLU A 245 -25.54 -22.89 15.40
C GLU A 245 -25.15 -21.52 15.95
N LEU A 246 -24.69 -20.64 15.05
CA LEU A 246 -24.57 -19.21 15.28
C LEU A 246 -25.89 -18.54 14.91
N TRP A 247 -26.38 -17.66 15.79
CA TRP A 247 -27.62 -16.93 15.61
C TRP A 247 -27.31 -15.46 15.35
N LEU A 248 -27.64 -15.01 14.15
CA LEU A 248 -27.57 -13.63 13.72
C LEU A 248 -28.91 -12.95 14.03
N THR A 249 -28.90 -11.92 14.87
CA THR A 249 -30.07 -11.08 15.15
C THR A 249 -29.83 -9.69 14.58
N VAL A 250 -30.74 -9.19 13.75
CA VAL A 250 -30.64 -7.87 13.13
C VAL A 250 -31.83 -7.01 13.53
N GLU A 251 -31.55 -5.81 14.02
CA GLU A 251 -32.53 -4.78 14.38
C GLU A 251 -32.55 -3.70 13.29
N GLY A 252 -33.70 -3.49 12.68
CA GLY A 252 -33.94 -2.38 11.76
C GLY A 252 -34.10 -1.05 12.48
N LYS A 253 -33.86 0.06 11.77
CA LYS A 253 -34.11 1.42 12.26
C LYS A 253 -35.60 1.68 12.53
N ASP A 254 -36.47 0.90 11.91
CA ASP A 254 -37.91 0.85 12.16
C ASP A 254 -38.29 0.08 13.44
N GLY A 255 -37.32 -0.55 14.12
CA GLY A 255 -37.53 -1.36 15.32
C GLY A 255 -37.93 -2.81 15.03
N SER A 256 -37.99 -3.23 13.76
CA SER A 256 -38.16 -4.64 13.40
C SER A 256 -36.95 -5.46 13.85
N VAL A 257 -37.18 -6.72 14.25
CA VAL A 257 -36.11 -7.63 14.68
C VAL A 257 -36.26 -8.95 13.95
N HIS A 258 -35.21 -9.33 13.23
CA HIS A 258 -35.16 -10.56 12.45
C HIS A 258 -33.99 -11.44 12.92
N GLN A 259 -34.19 -12.76 12.84
CA GLN A 259 -33.18 -13.74 13.27
C GLN A 259 -32.95 -14.78 12.18
N ALA A 260 -31.70 -15.17 12.00
CA ALA A 260 -31.29 -16.26 11.12
C ALA A 260 -30.30 -17.17 11.86
N SER A 261 -30.42 -18.48 11.67
CA SER A 261 -29.44 -19.44 12.14
C SER A 261 -28.42 -19.75 11.04
N ILE A 262 -27.18 -19.94 11.45
CA ILE A 262 -26.04 -20.28 10.60
C ILE A 262 -25.35 -21.47 11.27
N PRO A 263 -25.31 -22.66 10.64
CA PRO A 263 -24.63 -23.80 11.22
C PRO A 263 -23.15 -23.49 11.49
N LEU A 264 -22.63 -23.83 12.67
CA LEU A 264 -21.22 -23.59 13.01
C LEU A 264 -20.28 -24.30 12.04
N ALA A 265 -20.68 -25.47 11.54
CA ALA A 265 -19.93 -26.21 10.53
C ALA A 265 -19.81 -25.49 9.18
N ALA A 266 -20.78 -24.63 8.84
CA ALA A 266 -20.71 -23.80 7.64
C ALA A 266 -19.93 -22.51 7.88
N ALA A 267 -20.10 -21.90 9.06
CA ALA A 267 -19.41 -20.66 9.43
C ALA A 267 -17.91 -20.83 9.74
N SER A 268 -17.54 -21.96 10.34
CA SER A 268 -16.17 -22.28 10.76
C SER A 268 -15.86 -23.77 10.54
N PRO A 269 -15.63 -24.20 9.27
CA PRO A 269 -15.47 -25.61 8.93
C PRO A 269 -14.28 -26.28 9.66
N ALA A 270 -13.13 -25.60 9.71
CA ALA A 270 -11.92 -26.10 10.37
C ALA A 270 -12.15 -26.29 11.87
N PHE A 271 -12.74 -25.29 12.53
CA PHE A 271 -13.04 -25.37 13.96
C PHE A 271 -14.09 -26.45 14.26
N SER A 272 -15.14 -26.58 13.44
CA SER A 272 -16.14 -27.64 13.62
C SER A 272 -15.53 -29.04 13.52
N THR A 273 -14.57 -29.23 12.61
CA THR A 273 -13.83 -30.48 12.45
C THR A 273 -12.96 -30.77 13.67
N TRP A 274 -12.29 -29.75 14.20
CA TRP A 274 -11.55 -29.86 15.46
C TRP A 274 -12.45 -30.22 16.64
N LEU A 275 -13.65 -29.63 16.74
CA LEU A 275 -14.62 -29.98 17.79
C LEU A 275 -15.12 -31.42 17.68
N ARG A 276 -15.30 -31.97 16.47
CA ARG A 276 -15.69 -33.39 16.30
C ARG A 276 -14.60 -34.35 16.79
N THR A 277 -13.34 -33.95 16.65
CA THR A 277 -12.17 -34.78 17.02
C THR A 277 -11.76 -34.62 18.49
N HIS A 278 -11.90 -33.42 19.06
CA HIS A 278 -11.39 -33.08 20.41
C HIS A 278 -12.47 -32.63 21.41
N GLY A 279 -13.72 -32.44 20.98
CA GLY A 279 -14.81 -31.91 21.83
C GLY A 279 -15.21 -32.81 23.00
N GLY A 280 -14.82 -34.10 22.97
CA GLY A 280 -14.98 -35.02 24.10
C GLY A 280 -13.97 -34.80 25.25
N GLU A 281 -12.84 -34.13 24.98
CA GLU A 281 -11.75 -33.93 25.95
C GLU A 281 -11.86 -32.59 26.71
N ALA A 282 -12.35 -31.54 26.04
CA ALA A 282 -12.52 -30.20 26.65
C ALA A 282 -13.59 -30.15 27.77
N SER A 283 -14.50 -31.13 27.80
CA SER A 283 -15.55 -31.27 28.82
C SER A 283 -15.09 -31.96 30.11
N LYS A 284 -13.86 -32.51 30.17
CA LYS A 284 -13.45 -33.46 31.23
C LYS A 284 -12.40 -32.95 32.24
N ARG A 285 -11.88 -31.73 32.12
CA ARG A 285 -10.98 -31.19 33.17
C ARG A 285 -11.75 -30.26 34.11
N PRO A 286 -11.80 -30.57 35.42
CA PRO A 286 -12.47 -29.76 36.43
C PRO A 286 -11.85 -28.37 36.57
#